data_AF-A0A9N9P414-F1
#
_entry.id   AF-A0A9N9P414-F1
#
_cell.length_a   1.000
_cell.length_b   1.000
_cell.length_c   1.000
_cell.angle_alpha   90.00
_cell.angle_beta   90.00
_cell.angle_gamma   90.00
#
_symmetry.space_group_name_H-M   'P 1'
#
loop_
_entity.id
_entity.type
_entity.pdbx_description
1 polymer ?
#
loop_
_entity_poly.entity_id
_entity_poly.type
_entity_poly.pdbx_seq_one_letter_code
_entity_poly.pdbx_strand_id
1 'polypeptide(L)'
;AFGLLVYKIKETQGYNRIDIIVTYKEKLILIQCKNIEISISVQTVRVFKLAILRFSSNSLRIIVYNNKKLKEKKYATVKAKLWAQTSKRNIQICNEDKFVDIIKDFYELDNDDYIKLVDYKADSFNINSLLEENVSI
;
A
#
# COMPACT_ATOMS: atom_id res chain seq x y z
N ALA A 1 -12.01 -17.04 -11.55
CA ALA A 1 -11.58 -16.60 -10.22
C ALA A 1 -10.23 -15.90 -10.37
N PHE A 2 -10.15 -14.62 -10.06
CA PHE A 2 -8.92 -13.85 -10.08
C PHE A 2 -8.35 -13.79 -8.65
N GLY A 3 -7.06 -14.12 -8.48
CA GLY A 3 -6.40 -14.12 -7.17
C GLY A 3 -5.47 -12.94 -7.03
N LEU A 4 -5.59 -12.18 -5.94
CA LEU A 4 -4.58 -11.19 -5.54
C LEU A 4 -3.59 -11.88 -4.62
N LEU A 5 -2.31 -11.76 -4.95
CA LEU A 5 -1.24 -12.33 -4.17
C LEU A 5 -0.72 -11.25 -3.23
N VAL A 6 -0.83 -11.48 -1.92
CA VAL A 6 -0.69 -10.44 -0.88
C VAL A 6 0.36 -10.78 0.13
N TYR A 7 1.56 -10.22 0.00
CA TYR A 7 2.62 -10.42 0.96
C TYR A 7 2.58 -9.42 2.11
N LYS A 8 2.30 -9.94 3.32
CA LYS A 8 2.46 -9.18 4.55
C LYS A 8 3.91 -9.25 5.02
N ILE A 9 4.55 -8.09 5.12
CA ILE A 9 5.91 -8.00 5.63
C ILE A 9 5.85 -8.10 7.16
N LYS A 10 6.32 -9.22 7.72
CA LYS A 10 6.55 -9.35 9.17
C LYS A 10 7.90 -8.73 9.50
N GLU A 11 7.90 -7.45 9.82
CA GLU A 11 9.14 -6.77 10.22
C GLU A 11 9.56 -7.21 11.64
N THR A 12 10.74 -7.84 11.76
CA THR A 12 11.34 -8.21 13.05
C THR A 12 12.37 -7.20 13.56
N GLN A 13 12.90 -6.30 12.70
CA GLN A 13 13.64 -5.08 13.07
C GLN A 13 14.05 -4.31 11.80
N GLY A 14 13.72 -3.01 11.71
CA GLY A 14 14.44 -2.04 10.86
C GLY A 14 13.66 -1.34 9.73
N TYR A 15 13.13 -0.14 10.00
CA TYR A 15 12.80 0.97 9.07
C TYR A 15 12.16 0.67 7.68
N ASN A 16 11.63 -0.51 7.41
CA ASN A 16 10.90 -0.85 6.20
C ASN A 16 9.40 -0.64 6.40
N ARG A 17 9.02 0.62 6.19
CA ARG A 17 7.70 1.22 6.44
C ARG A 17 6.57 0.79 5.49
N ILE A 18 6.73 -0.31 4.75
CA ILE A 18 5.71 -0.92 3.90
C ILE A 18 5.19 -2.12 4.67
N ASP A 19 3.90 -2.13 4.98
CA ASP A 19 3.30 -3.19 5.78
C ASP A 19 2.83 -4.35 4.89
N ILE A 20 2.40 -4.06 3.66
CA ILE A 20 1.86 -5.04 2.72
C ILE A 20 2.33 -4.71 1.30
N ILE A 21 2.74 -5.74 0.55
CA ILE A 21 2.95 -5.70 -0.90
C ILE A 21 1.91 -6.61 -1.55
N VAL A 22 1.19 -6.08 -2.53
CA VAL A 22 0.19 -6.83 -3.29
C VAL A 22 0.57 -6.85 -4.75
N THR A 23 0.33 -7.98 -5.41
CA THR A 23 0.45 -8.06 -6.87
C THR A 23 -0.74 -8.76 -7.51
N TYR A 24 -1.04 -8.30 -8.73
CA TYR A 24 -1.96 -8.93 -9.65
C TYR A 24 -1.66 -8.42 -11.06
N LYS A 25 -1.77 -9.27 -12.09
CA LYS A 25 -1.44 -8.94 -13.48
C LYS A 25 -0.12 -8.12 -13.62
N GLU A 26 0.91 -8.52 -12.89
CA GLU A 26 2.24 -7.87 -12.86
C GLU A 26 2.28 -6.40 -12.37
N LYS A 27 1.15 -5.81 -11.95
CA LYS A 27 1.15 -4.50 -11.28
C LYS A 27 1.29 -4.69 -9.77
N LEU A 28 2.05 -3.80 -9.14
CA LEU A 28 2.32 -3.81 -7.71
C LEU A 28 1.49 -2.75 -6.98
N ILE A 29 1.01 -3.09 -5.78
CA ILE A 29 0.50 -2.15 -4.79
C ILE A 29 1.38 -2.23 -3.55
N LEU A 30 1.86 -1.08 -3.10
CA LEU A 30 2.65 -0.92 -1.88
C LEU A 30 1.77 -0.22 -0.85
N ILE A 31 1.58 -0.84 0.30
CA ILE A 31 0.61 -0.37 1.29
C ILE A 31 1.32 -0.15 2.62
N GLN A 32 1.09 1.03 3.18
CA GLN A 32 1.37 1.31 4.57
C GLN A 32 0.05 1.48 5.33
N CYS A 33 -0.13 0.70 6.38
CA CYS A 33 -1.25 0.75 7.29
C CYS A 33 -0.96 1.70 8.46
N LYS A 34 -1.96 2.47 8.88
CA LYS A 34 -1.87 3.43 9.98
C LYS A 34 -3.07 3.29 10.91
N ASN A 35 -2.82 2.66 12.06
CA ASN A 35 -3.81 2.53 13.14
C ASN A 35 -3.59 3.60 14.22
N ILE A 36 -3.79 4.86 13.84
CA ILE A 36 -3.44 6.06 14.63
C ILE A 36 -4.67 6.87 15.02
N GLU A 37 -4.58 7.66 16.09
CA GLU A 37 -5.66 8.54 16.55
C GLU A 37 -5.57 9.97 15.99
N ILE A 38 -4.40 10.35 15.48
CA ILE A 38 -4.09 11.70 14.98
C ILE A 38 -4.00 11.72 13.45
N SER A 39 -4.04 12.92 12.84
CA SER A 39 -3.83 13.10 11.40
C SER A 39 -2.52 12.48 10.91
N ILE A 40 -2.53 11.95 9.68
CA ILE A 40 -1.30 11.62 8.97
C ILE A 40 -0.43 12.87 8.81
N SER A 41 0.77 12.79 9.38
CA SER A 41 1.78 13.84 9.31
C SER A 41 2.57 13.78 8.00
N VAL A 42 3.16 14.92 7.61
CA VAL A 42 4.06 14.98 6.45
C VAL A 42 5.26 14.03 6.61
N GLN A 43 5.70 13.79 7.84
CA GLN A 43 6.80 12.88 8.11
C GLN A 43 6.43 11.44 7.75
N THR A 44 5.19 11.03 8.02
CA THR A 44 4.69 9.70 7.62
C THR A 44 4.79 9.50 6.11
N VAL A 45 4.28 10.48 5.34
CA VAL A 45 4.32 10.46 3.87
C VAL A 45 5.76 10.44 3.35
N ARG A 46 6.64 11.25 3.93
CA ARG A 46 8.05 11.34 3.50
C ARG A 46 8.78 10.03 3.67
N VAL A 47 8.59 9.34 4.78
CA VAL A 47 9.35 8.10 4.96
C VAL A 47 8.71 6.93 4.21
N PHE A 48 7.39 6.92 4.04
CA PHE A 48 6.79 6.00 3.07
C PHE A 48 7.34 6.22 1.67
N LYS A 49 7.45 7.49 1.23
CA LYS A 49 8.08 7.87 -0.04
C LYS A 49 9.49 7.29 -0.18
N LEU A 50 10.31 7.38 0.85
CA LEU A 50 11.67 6.81 0.83
C LEU A 50 11.63 5.29 0.69
N ALA A 51 10.75 4.60 1.42
CA ALA A 51 10.62 3.15 1.34
C ALA A 51 10.19 2.66 -0.05
N ILE A 52 9.33 3.41 -0.75
CA ILE A 52 8.85 3.05 -2.09
C ILE A 52 9.84 3.41 -3.22
N LEU A 53 10.96 4.10 -2.95
CA LEU A 53 11.90 4.51 -4.01
C LEU A 53 12.54 3.32 -4.73
N ARG A 54 12.73 2.20 -4.02
CA ARG A 54 13.30 0.96 -4.54
C ARG A 54 12.38 0.20 -5.51
N PHE A 55 11.13 0.65 -5.68
CA PHE A 55 10.16 0.02 -6.57
C PHE A 55 9.96 0.84 -7.84
N SER A 56 9.58 0.15 -8.91
CA SER A 56 9.31 0.75 -10.22
C SER A 56 8.24 1.85 -10.15
N SER A 57 8.26 2.75 -11.14
CA SER A 57 7.28 3.84 -11.26
C SER A 57 5.84 3.32 -11.42
N ASN A 58 5.66 2.16 -12.06
CA ASN A 58 4.39 1.51 -12.37
C ASN A 58 3.79 0.73 -11.18
N SER A 59 3.76 1.36 -10.00
CA SER A 59 3.18 0.79 -8.78
C SER A 59 2.21 1.77 -8.14
N LEU A 60 1.10 1.24 -7.63
CA LEU A 60 0.19 1.97 -6.77
C LEU A 60 0.80 2.06 -5.37
N ARG A 61 0.76 3.25 -4.75
CA ARG A 61 1.33 3.46 -3.41
C ARG A 61 0.26 4.09 -2.53
N ILE A 62 -0.08 3.39 -1.47
CA ILE A 62 -1.22 3.75 -0.62
C ILE A 62 -0.79 3.81 0.83
N ILE A 63 -1.19 4.88 1.52
CA ILE A 63 -1.25 4.91 2.97
C ILE A 63 -2.72 4.75 3.38
N VAL A 64 -3.05 3.64 4.02
CA VAL A 64 -4.39 3.34 4.52
C VAL A 64 -4.45 3.67 6.00
N TYR A 65 -5.36 4.54 6.41
CA TYR A 65 -5.62 4.82 7.83
C TYR A 65 -6.91 4.15 8.30
N ASN A 66 -6.95 3.77 9.58
CA ASN A 66 -8.15 3.28 10.23
C ASN A 66 -9.07 4.46 10.60
N ASN A 67 -10.17 4.63 9.86
CA ASN A 67 -11.11 5.74 10.08
C ASN A 67 -11.77 5.66 11.45
N LYS A 68 -12.02 4.46 11.96
CA LYS A 68 -12.67 4.25 13.28
C LYS A 68 -11.80 4.71 14.46
N LYS A 69 -10.47 4.79 14.27
CA LYS A 69 -9.54 5.17 15.33
C LYS A 69 -9.17 6.65 15.30
N LEU A 70 -9.35 7.32 14.17
CA LEU A 70 -9.03 8.73 14.00
C LEU A 70 -9.95 9.60 14.87
N LYS A 71 -9.37 10.39 15.77
CA LYS A 71 -10.09 11.34 16.64
C LYS A 71 -10.09 12.76 16.09
N GLU A 72 -9.20 13.08 15.15
CA GLU A 72 -9.12 14.39 14.52
C GLU A 72 -10.11 14.54 13.36
N LYS A 73 -10.64 15.75 13.16
CA LYS A 73 -11.55 16.06 12.03
C LYS A 73 -10.93 15.86 10.64
N LYS A 74 -9.60 15.87 10.55
CA LYS A 74 -8.86 15.74 9.28
C LYS A 74 -8.06 14.45 9.33
N TYR A 75 -8.08 13.67 8.25
CA TYR A 75 -7.31 12.44 8.14
C TYR A 75 -5.82 12.67 7.90
N ALA A 76 -5.45 13.84 7.38
CA ALA A 76 -4.08 14.20 7.08
C ALA A 76 -3.89 15.71 7.22
N THR A 77 -2.69 16.09 7.68
CA THR A 77 -2.26 17.49 7.71
C THR A 77 -2.22 18.08 6.29
N VAL A 78 -2.40 19.40 6.16
CA VAL A 78 -2.34 20.10 4.86
C VAL A 78 -1.01 19.82 4.15
N LYS A 79 0.11 19.86 4.89
CA LYS A 79 1.43 19.54 4.37
C LYS A 79 1.53 18.09 3.87
N ALA A 80 0.94 17.12 4.57
CA ALA A 80 0.93 15.73 4.13
C ALA A 80 0.17 15.55 2.81
N LYS A 81 -1.03 16.15 2.70
CA LYS A 81 -1.84 16.10 1.47
C LYS A 81 -1.07 16.68 0.28
N LEU A 82 -0.52 17.89 0.46
CA LEU A 82 0.26 18.57 -0.58
C LEU A 82 1.47 17.73 -1.00
N TRP A 83 2.21 17.15 -0.03
CA TRP A 83 3.35 16.30 -0.34
C TRP A 83 2.97 15.01 -1.06
N ALA A 84 1.85 14.39 -0.70
CA ALA A 84 1.36 13.18 -1.35
C ALA A 84 1.01 13.46 -2.82
N GLN A 85 0.26 14.53 -3.08
CA GLN A 85 -0.19 14.97 -4.41
C GLN A 85 0.94 15.46 -5.30
N THR A 86 1.86 16.26 -4.77
CA THR A 86 2.98 16.83 -5.56
C THR A 86 4.13 15.85 -5.75
N SER A 87 4.10 14.70 -5.07
CA SER A 87 5.11 13.68 -5.29
C SER A 87 4.98 13.12 -6.71
N LYS A 88 6.09 13.05 -7.45
CA LYS A 88 6.18 12.30 -8.74
C LYS A 88 5.81 10.82 -8.61
N ARG A 89 5.54 10.34 -7.39
CA ARG A 89 5.19 8.97 -7.06
C ARG A 89 3.69 8.79 -6.76
N ASN A 90 2.87 9.85 -6.85
CA ASN A 90 1.41 9.84 -6.71
C ASN A 90 0.92 8.96 -5.53
N ILE A 91 1.35 9.29 -4.32
CA ILE A 91 0.96 8.56 -3.11
C ILE A 91 -0.51 8.86 -2.80
N GLN A 92 -1.33 7.83 -2.71
CA GLN A 92 -2.71 7.95 -2.27
C GLN A 92 -2.81 7.79 -0.75
N ILE A 93 -3.72 8.55 -0.13
CA ILE A 93 -4.05 8.44 1.29
C ILE A 93 -5.54 8.22 1.39
N CYS A 94 -5.95 7.06 1.91
CA CYS A 94 -7.35 6.66 2.00
C CYS A 94 -7.65 5.93 3.30
N ASN A 95 -8.93 5.78 3.62
CA ASN A 95 -9.40 4.88 4.69
C ASN A 95 -9.73 3.50 4.12
N GLU A 96 -10.11 2.59 5.02
CA GLU A 96 -10.57 1.24 4.67
C GLU A 96 -11.73 1.23 3.66
N ASP A 97 -12.66 2.18 3.73
CA ASP A 97 -13.83 2.21 2.85
C ASP A 97 -13.45 2.49 1.39
N LYS A 98 -12.57 3.48 1.17
CA LYS A 98 -12.12 3.88 -0.17
C LYS A 98 -11.01 3.00 -0.73
N PHE A 99 -10.38 2.18 0.13
CA PHE A 99 -9.24 1.37 -0.26
C PHE A 99 -9.61 0.35 -1.36
N VAL A 100 -10.79 -0.26 -1.27
CA VAL A 100 -11.25 -1.25 -2.25
C VAL A 100 -11.45 -0.60 -3.63
N ASP A 101 -12.12 0.54 -3.68
CA ASP A 101 -12.38 1.28 -4.92
C ASP A 101 -11.07 1.67 -5.62
N ILE A 102 -10.10 2.18 -4.85
CA ILE A 102 -8.77 2.55 -5.36
C ILE A 102 -8.05 1.34 -6.01
N ILE A 103 -8.19 0.14 -5.43
CA ILE A 103 -7.60 -1.07 -6.01
C ILE A 103 -8.33 -1.48 -7.29
N LYS A 104 -9.66 -1.43 -7.29
CA LYS A 104 -10.46 -1.74 -8.49
C LYS A 104 -10.11 -0.81 -9.65
N ASP A 105 -10.05 0.50 -9.39
CA ASP A 105 -9.69 1.52 -10.36
C ASP A 105 -8.29 1.29 -10.94
N PHE A 106 -7.30 0.94 -10.11
CA PHE A 106 -5.93 0.72 -10.56
C PHE A 106 -5.76 -0.50 -11.46
N TYR A 107 -6.57 -1.54 -11.21
CA TYR A 107 -6.56 -2.76 -11.99
C TYR A 107 -7.55 -2.79 -13.14
N GLU A 108 -8.38 -1.75 -13.28
CA GLU A 108 -9.48 -1.68 -14.25
C GLU A 108 -10.39 -2.91 -14.11
N LEU A 109 -10.74 -3.24 -12.86
CA LEU A 109 -11.60 -4.37 -12.53
C LEU A 109 -13.07 -3.96 -12.63
N ASP A 110 -13.91 -4.88 -13.10
CA ASP A 110 -15.35 -4.70 -13.10
C ASP A 110 -15.91 -4.89 -11.67
N ASN A 111 -17.12 -4.38 -11.42
CA ASN A 111 -17.72 -4.42 -10.09
C ASN A 111 -17.93 -5.84 -9.54
N ASP A 112 -18.05 -6.82 -10.43
CA ASP A 112 -18.27 -8.24 -10.13
C ASP A 112 -16.96 -9.03 -9.89
N ASP A 113 -15.80 -8.41 -10.12
CA ASP A 113 -14.52 -9.06 -9.86
C ASP A 113 -14.27 -9.22 -8.36
N TYR A 114 -14.12 -10.47 -7.92
CA TYR A 114 -13.88 -10.82 -6.53
C TYR A 114 -12.39 -10.87 -6.20
N ILE A 115 -11.97 -10.02 -5.27
CA ILE A 115 -10.60 -10.01 -4.73
C ILE A 115 -10.50 -11.12 -3.66
N LYS A 116 -9.73 -12.17 -3.93
CA LYS A 116 -9.39 -13.19 -2.94
C LYS A 116 -7.95 -13.03 -2.47
N LEU A 117 -7.79 -12.90 -1.15
CA LEU A 117 -6.50 -13.05 -0.46
C LEU A 117 -6.18 -14.55 -0.40
N VAL A 118 -5.05 -14.95 -0.96
CA VAL A 118 -4.61 -16.36 -0.96
C VAL A 118 -3.35 -16.45 -0.13
N ASP A 119 -3.37 -17.28 0.92
CA ASP A 119 -2.19 -17.71 1.67
C ASP A 119 -1.29 -18.49 0.69
N TYR A 120 -0.17 -17.89 0.27
CA TYR A 120 0.64 -18.35 -0.87
C TYR A 120 2.10 -18.50 -0.45
N LYS A 121 2.65 -19.70 -0.66
CA LYS A 121 4.06 -19.98 -0.39
C LYS A 121 4.80 -20.17 -1.71
N ALA A 122 5.94 -19.49 -1.85
CA ALA A 122 6.86 -19.70 -2.96
C ALA A 122 8.31 -19.58 -2.53
N ASP A 123 9.15 -20.40 -3.16
CA ASP A 123 10.61 -20.40 -2.92
C ASP A 123 11.25 -19.10 -3.40
N SER A 124 10.69 -18.47 -4.44
CA SER A 124 11.08 -17.13 -4.88
C SER A 124 9.88 -16.35 -5.43
N PHE A 125 9.90 -15.04 -5.19
CA PHE A 125 8.97 -14.06 -5.75
C PHE A 125 9.78 -13.00 -6.49
N ASN A 126 9.63 -12.97 -7.81
CA ASN A 126 10.30 -11.99 -8.67
C ASN A 126 9.26 -11.15 -9.41
N ILE A 127 9.12 -9.87 -9.03
CA ILE A 127 8.33 -8.90 -9.79
C ILE A 127 9.04 -7.57 -9.87
N ASN A 128 9.25 -7.08 -11.10
CA ASN A 128 9.71 -5.72 -11.39
C ASN A 128 10.86 -5.26 -10.47
N SER A 129 11.95 -6.03 -10.43
CA SER A 129 13.17 -5.86 -9.62
C SER A 129 13.08 -6.21 -8.12
N LEU A 130 11.92 -6.60 -7.60
CA LEU A 130 11.82 -7.21 -6.27
C LEU A 130 12.07 -8.71 -6.41
N LEU A 131 13.20 -9.19 -5.89
CA LEU A 131 13.50 -10.61 -5.72
C LEU A 131 13.47 -10.92 -4.21
N GLU A 132 12.50 -11.73 -3.79
CA GLU A 132 12.38 -12.22 -2.41
C GLU A 132 12.43 -13.75 -2.44
N GLU A 133 13.17 -14.35 -1.51
CA GLU A 133 13.26 -15.81 -1.35
C GLU A 133 12.45 -16.25 -0.13
N ASN A 134 11.92 -17.48 -0.16
CA ASN A 134 11.15 -18.07 0.94
C ASN A 134 9.91 -17.25 1.35
N VAL A 135 9.15 -16.79 0.36
CA VAL A 135 7.96 -15.97 0.58
C VAL A 135 6.83 -16.83 1.12
N SER A 136 6.33 -16.47 2.31
CA SER A 136 5.08 -16.99 2.85
C SER A 136 4.10 -15.83 2.98
N ILE A 137 3.00 -15.94 2.27
CA ILE A 137 1.82 -15.07 2.30
C ILE A 137 0.79 -15.70 3.21
#